data_AF-A0A7X8DLX4-F1
#
_entry.id   AF-A0A7X8DLX4-F1
#
_cell.length_a   1.000
_cell.length_b   1.000
_cell.length_c   1.000
_cell.angle_alpha   90.00
_cell.angle_beta   90.00
_cell.angle_gamma   90.00
#
_symmetry.space_group_name_H-M   'P 1'
#
loop_
_entity.id
_entity.type
_entity.pdbx_description
1 polymer ?
#
loop_
_entity_poly.entity_id
_entity_poly.type
_entity_poly.pdbx_seq_one_letter_code
_entity_poly.pdbx_strand_id
1 'polypeptide(L)' 'MKNIHIGSIIQEYVYNHGISPQWLAHKIGCSRGNIYKIYAKKSIDVELLVKISIALNFNFLNEYNSKLTFNCIQTDNNT' A
#
# COMPACT_ATOMS: atom_id res chain seq x y z
N MET A 1 0.86 -16.09 -8.54
CA MET A 1 0.94 -15.10 -7.44
C MET A 1 -0.15 -14.06 -7.64
N LYS A 2 -0.94 -13.72 -6.61
CA LYS A 2 -1.87 -12.58 -6.72
C LYS A 2 -1.07 -11.33 -7.09
N ASN A 3 -1.49 -10.64 -8.16
CA ASN A 3 -0.83 -9.43 -8.63
C ASN A 3 -1.28 -8.24 -7.76
N ILE A 4 -0.69 -8.10 -6.57
CA ILE A 4 -1.01 -7.00 -5.65
C ILE A 4 -0.37 -5.71 -6.17
N HIS A 5 -1.16 -4.66 -6.28
CA HIS A 5 -0.74 -3.33 -6.73
C HIS A 5 -0.99 -2.30 -5.62
N ILE A 6 0.05 -2.00 -4.82
CA ILE A 6 -0.11 -1.20 -3.60
C ILE A 6 -0.57 0.23 -3.90
N GLY A 7 -0.09 0.83 -5.00
CA GLY A 7 -0.50 2.17 -5.42
C GLY A 7 -2.00 2.26 -5.68
N SER A 8 -2.60 1.20 -6.24
CA SER A 8 -4.04 1.15 -6.51
C SER A 8 -4.85 0.98 -5.22
N ILE A 9 -4.37 0.19 -4.28
CA ILE A 9 -5.00 0.02 -2.96
C ILE A 9 -5.04 1.37 -2.21
N ILE A 10 -3.93 2.12 -2.25
CA ILE A 10 -3.88 3.46 -1.64
C ILE A 10 -4.84 4.41 -2.36
N GLN A 11 -4.85 4.40 -3.69
CA GLN A 11 -5.74 5.25 -4.48
C GLN A 11 -7.22 4.98 -4.17
N GLU A 12 -7.60 3.71 -4.12
CA GLU A 12 -8.96 3.26 -3.79
C GLU A 12 -9.35 3.70 -2.38
N TYR A 13 -8.47 3.51 -1.39
CA TYR A 13 -8.71 3.97 -0.04
C TYR A 13 -8.94 5.49 0.01
N VAL A 14 -8.07 6.28 -0.61
CA VAL A 14 -8.17 7.75 -0.65
C VAL A 14 -9.48 8.19 -1.32
N TYR A 15 -9.84 7.57 -2.44
CA TYR A 15 -11.07 7.86 -3.17
C TYR A 15 -12.31 7.54 -2.34
N ASN A 16 -12.38 6.34 -1.75
CA ASN A 16 -13.53 5.87 -0.97
C ASN A 16 -13.75 6.69 0.31
N HIS A 17 -12.70 7.30 0.86
CA HIS A 17 -12.79 8.17 2.04
C HIS A 17 -12.92 9.66 1.69
N GLY A 18 -13.05 10.02 0.41
CA GLY A 18 -13.18 11.42 -0.03
C GLY A 18 -11.95 12.28 0.27
N ILE A 19 -10.77 11.67 0.39
CA ILE A 19 -9.53 12.36 0.75
C ILE A 19 -8.93 12.99 -0.50
N SER A 20 -8.55 14.28 -0.41
CA SER A 20 -7.92 14.96 -1.53
C SER A 20 -6.48 14.47 -1.76
N PRO A 21 -6.07 14.17 -3.01
CA PRO A 21 -4.67 13.87 -3.34
C PRO A 21 -3.72 15.01 -2.94
N GLN A 22 -4.18 16.26 -2.97
CA GLN A 22 -3.38 17.40 -2.54
C GLN A 22 -3.19 17.42 -1.02
N TRP A 23 -4.23 17.04 -0.27
CA TRP A 23 -4.13 16.91 1.19
C TRP A 23 -3.12 15.82 1.57
N LEU A 24 -3.17 14.66 0.90
CA LEU A 24 -2.22 13.58 1.14
C LEU A 24 -0.80 14.02 0.80
N ALA A 25 -0.60 14.70 -0.34
CA ALA A 25 0.69 15.24 -0.73
C ALA A 25 1.28 16.15 0.35
N HIS A 26 0.47 17.07 0.89
CA HIS A 26 0.88 17.95 1.98
C HIS A 26 1.24 17.17 3.25
N LYS A 27 0.43 16.17 3.63
CA LYS A 27 0.67 15.34 4.83
C LYS A 27 1.95 14.53 4.77
N ILE A 28 2.34 14.04 3.60
CA ILE A 28 3.58 13.26 3.43
C ILE A 28 4.76 14.09 2.90
N GLY A 29 4.62 15.41 2.79
CA GLY A 29 5.68 16.34 2.40
C GLY A 29 6.12 16.23 0.94
N CYS A 30 5.20 15.98 0.01
CA CYS A 30 5.51 15.82 -1.42
C CYS A 30 4.54 16.61 -2.33
N SER A 31 4.78 16.56 -3.65
CA SER A 31 3.91 17.21 -4.62
C SER A 31 2.73 16.33 -5.03
N ARG A 32 1.64 16.95 -5.49
CA ARG A 32 0.47 16.24 -6.03
C ARG A 32 0.85 15.30 -7.20
N GLY A 33 1.82 15.69 -8.03
CA GLY A 33 2.34 14.83 -9.10
C GLY A 33 2.99 13.55 -8.58
N ASN A 34 3.68 13.62 -7.43
CA ASN A 34 4.26 12.44 -6.80
C ASN A 34 3.20 11.49 -6.27
N ILE A 35 2.05 11.99 -5.82
CA ILE A 35 0.91 11.15 -5.42
C ILE A 35 0.39 10.31 -6.60
N TYR A 36 0.21 10.91 -7.78
CA TYR A 36 -0.21 10.14 -8.95
C TYR A 36 0.84 9.12 -9.39
N LYS A 37 2.13 9.44 -9.26
CA LYS A 37 3.22 8.47 -9.46
C LYS A 37 3.18 7.33 -8.45
N ILE A 38 2.81 7.59 -7.20
CA ILE A 38 2.61 6.55 -6.18
C ILE A 38 1.44 5.64 -6.56
N TYR A 39 0.32 6.20 -7.01
CA TYR A 39 -0.84 5.41 -7.42
C TYR A 39 -0.56 4.49 -8.61
N ALA A 40 0.30 4.91 -9.53
CA ALA A 40 0.73 4.11 -10.67
C ALA A 40 1.76 3.01 -10.33
N LYS A 41 2.30 2.98 -9.10
CA LYS A 41 3.34 2.02 -8.71
C LYS A 41 2.75 0.74 -8.13
N LYS A 42 3.16 -0.39 -8.70
CA LYS A 42 2.82 -1.73 -8.18
C LYS A 42 3.37 -1.98 -6.79
N SER A 43 4.57 -1.51 -6.53
CA SER A 43 5.25 -1.56 -5.22
C SER A 43 5.86 -0.21 -4.90
N ILE A 44 5.91 0.12 -3.62
CA ILE A 44 6.59 1.29 -3.08
C ILE A 44 7.50 0.85 -1.94
N ASP A 45 8.46 1.70 -1.58
CA ASP A 45 9.30 1.47 -0.42
C ASP A 45 8.47 1.43 0.88
N VAL A 46 8.92 0.63 1.86
CA VAL A 46 8.21 0.41 3.12
C VAL A 46 8.14 1.69 3.95
N GLU A 47 9.16 2.54 3.96
CA GLU A 47 9.14 3.81 4.67
C GLU A 47 8.07 4.74 4.10
N LEU A 48 7.94 4.79 2.77
CA LEU A 48 6.89 5.55 2.10
C LEU A 48 5.50 4.99 2.42
N LEU A 49 5.34 3.67 2.42
CA LEU A 49 4.09 3.01 2.78
C LEU A 49 3.68 3.32 4.23
N VAL A 50 4.63 3.32 5.16
CA VAL A 50 4.41 3.66 6.56
C VAL A 50 4.02 5.13 6.71
N LYS A 51 4.70 6.05 6.02
CA LYS A 51 4.35 7.49 6.02
C LYS A 51 2.90 7.71 5.55
N ILE A 52 2.49 7.04 4.48
CA ILE A 52 1.12 7.09 3.97
C ILE A 52 0.14 6.46 4.97
N SER A 53 0.51 5.33 5.58
CA SER A 53 -0.31 4.65 6.60
C SER A 53 -0.59 5.53 7.81
N ILE A 54 0.43 6.24 8.31
CA ILE A 54 0.30 7.20 9.42
C ILE A 54 -0.57 8.39 8.99
N ALA A 55 -0.33 8.95 7.80
CA ALA A 55 -1.10 10.09 7.30
C ALA A 55 -2.59 9.78 7.15
N LEU A 56 -2.94 8.56 6.75
CA LEU A 56 -4.31 8.11 6.52
C LEU A 56 -4.92 7.37 7.72
N ASN A 57 -4.17 7.17 8.80
CA ASN A 57 -4.55 6.36 9.96
C ASN A 57 -5.07 4.95 9.57
N PHE A 58 -4.40 4.31 8.60
CA PHE A 58 -4.77 3.00 8.08
C PHE A 58 -3.53 2.13 7.84
N ASN A 59 -3.56 0.87 8.28
CA ASN A 59 -2.43 -0.04 8.15
C ASN A 59 -2.42 -0.75 6.78
N PHE A 60 -1.77 -0.13 5.80
CA PHE A 60 -1.63 -0.72 4.46
C PHE A 60 -0.73 -1.95 4.41
N LEU A 61 0.16 -2.16 5.40
CA LEU A 61 0.97 -3.38 5.47
C LEU A 61 0.10 -4.60 5.78
N ASN A 62 -0.85 -4.48 6.72
CA ASN A 62 -1.80 -5.55 7.00
C ASN A 62 -2.68 -5.85 5.79
N GLU A 63 -3.13 -4.81 5.08
CA GLU A 63 -3.92 -4.95 3.86
C GLU A 63 -3.13 -5.62 2.72
N TYR A 64 -1.82 -5.38 2.64
CA TYR A 64 -0.94 -6.09 1.72
C TYR A 64 -0.78 -7.56 2.12
N ASN A 65 -0.52 -7.82 3.41
CA ASN A 65 -0.29 -9.16 3.95
C ASN A 65 -1.51 -10.06 3.84
N SER A 66 -2.72 -9.54 4.07
CA SER A 66 -3.97 -10.31 3.94
C SER A 66 -4.20 -10.81 2.51
N LYS A 67 -3.59 -10.15 1.52
CA LYS A 67 -3.67 -10.51 0.10
C LYS A 67 -2.54 -11.45 -0.32
N LEU A 68 -1.50 -11.63 0.51
CA LEU A 68 -0.46 -12.62 0.28
C LEU A 68 -0.99 -14.01 0.62
N THR A 69 -0.98 -14.90 -0.37
CA THR A 69 -1.17 -16.33 -0.13
C THR A 69 0.19 -16.95 0.12
N PHE A 70 0.51 -17.28 1.37
CA PHE A 70 1.66 -18.13 1.66
C PHE A 70 1.26 -19.57 1.41
N ASN A 71 1.81 -20.20 0.38
CA ASN A 71 1.81 -21.65 0.30
C ASN A 71 2.85 -22.12 1.31
N CYS A 72 2.39 -22.62 2.45
CA CYS A 72 3.28 -23.27 3.41
C CYS A 72 4.02 -24.39 2.66
N ILE A 73 5.35 -24.34 2.62
CA ILE A 73 6.12 -25.56 2.32
C ILE A 73 5.85 -26.45 3.53
N GLN A 74 4.99 -27.45 3.36
CA GLN A 74 4.98 -28.58 4.28
C GLN A 74 6.33 -29.26 4.04
N THR A 75 7.28 -29.04 4.94
CA THR A 75 8.45 -29.91 5.00
C THR A 75 7.92 -31.26 5.44
N ASP A 76 7.84 -32.20 4.49
CA ASP A 76 7.62 -33.60 4.76
C ASP A 76 8.74 -34.08 5.69
N ASN A 77 8.50 -34.01 7.00
CA ASN A 77 9.31 -34.67 8.01
C ASN A 77 8.92 -36.16 7.96
N ASN A 78 9.37 -36.86 6.91
CA ASN A 78 9.36 -38.30 6.85
C ASN A 78 10.79 -38.81 6.69
N THR A 79 11.46 -38.98 7.82
CA THR A 79 12.58 -39.93 7.99
C THR A 79 12.50 -40.48 9.40
#